data_AF-A0A0F9FZZ2-F1
#
_entry.id   AF-A0A0F9FZZ2-F1
#
_cell.length_a   1.000
_cell.length_b   1.000
_cell.length_c   1.000
_cell.angle_alpha   90.00
_cell.angle_beta   90.00
_cell.angle_gamma   90.00
#
_symmetry.space_group_name_H-M   'P 1'
#
loop_
_entity.id
_entity.type
_entity.pdbx_description
1 polymer ?
#
loop_
_entity_poly.entity_id
_entity_poly.type
_entity_poly.pdbx_seq_one_letter_code
_entity_poly.pdbx_strand_id
1 'polypeptide(L)'
;PYDFGDRFELKTAAENIADFNSKLGEALENQAQESQMRKFDTENYHGHPKFYELLQQMADLHGRKNHDYAGDDPLSNLRASEEIGIPAWKGILVRLMDKWSRLKNFARTGIFEVKDESLIDALMDNAVYSLLCIILFEEEKEKLPDGVIPDSTLVPMSNFEEPRK
;
A
#
# COMPACT_ATOMS: atom_id res chain seq x y z
N PRO A 1 -26.02 -56.94 -11.74
CA PRO A 1 -25.14 -56.35 -12.78
C PRO A 1 -24.92 -54.87 -12.46
N TYR A 2 -23.84 -54.57 -11.74
CA TYR A 2 -23.41 -53.18 -11.55
C TYR A 2 -22.79 -52.69 -12.86
N ASP A 3 -23.32 -51.57 -13.34
CA ASP A 3 -23.08 -50.99 -14.66
C ASP A 3 -21.61 -50.59 -14.82
N PHE A 4 -21.03 -50.91 -15.99
CA PHE A 4 -19.66 -50.55 -16.35
C PHE A 4 -19.49 -49.03 -16.49
N GLY A 5 -20.59 -48.29 -16.74
CA GLY A 5 -20.62 -46.82 -16.83
C GLY A 5 -20.23 -46.12 -15.52
N ASP A 6 -20.74 -46.60 -14.38
CA ASP A 6 -20.47 -46.00 -13.06
C ASP A 6 -18.99 -46.06 -12.69
N ARG A 7 -18.29 -47.14 -13.07
CA ARG A 7 -16.84 -47.28 -12.79
C ARG A 7 -16.00 -46.34 -13.64
N PHE A 8 -16.45 -45.99 -14.84
CA PHE A 8 -15.76 -45.06 -15.72
C PHE A 8 -15.92 -43.62 -15.21
N GLU A 9 -17.13 -43.22 -14.86
CA GLU A 9 -17.41 -41.89 -14.27
C GLU A 9 -16.68 -41.67 -12.94
N LEU A 10 -16.64 -42.69 -12.07
CA LEU A 10 -15.90 -42.62 -10.81
C LEU A 10 -14.39 -42.47 -11.02
N LYS A 11 -13.84 -43.09 -12.07
CA LYS A 11 -12.41 -42.98 -12.40
C LYS A 11 -12.07 -41.58 -12.92
N THR A 12 -12.89 -41.04 -13.81
CA THR A 12 -12.74 -39.67 -14.32
C THR A 12 -12.91 -38.62 -13.21
N ALA A 13 -13.85 -38.81 -12.28
CA ALA A 13 -14.01 -37.94 -11.13
C ALA A 13 -12.76 -37.95 -10.21
N ALA A 14 -12.18 -39.12 -9.96
CA ALA A 14 -10.96 -39.25 -9.17
C ALA A 14 -9.75 -38.57 -9.83
N GLU A 15 -9.61 -38.70 -11.15
CA GLU A 15 -8.55 -38.04 -11.93
C GLU A 15 -8.69 -36.51 -11.88
N ASN A 16 -9.91 -35.98 -11.97
CA ASN A 16 -10.17 -34.54 -11.86
C ASN A 16 -9.86 -33.98 -10.47
N ILE A 17 -10.15 -34.74 -9.40
CA ILE A 17 -9.82 -34.34 -8.03
C ILE A 17 -8.30 -34.33 -7.82
N ALA A 18 -7.59 -35.31 -8.39
CA ALA A 18 -6.14 -35.36 -8.31
C ALA A 18 -5.48 -34.16 -9.02
N ASP A 19 -5.95 -33.81 -10.22
CA ASP A 19 -5.47 -32.64 -10.96
C ASP A 19 -5.75 -31.32 -10.21
N PHE A 20 -6.95 -31.19 -9.63
CA PHE A 20 -7.30 -30.02 -8.82
C PHE A 20 -6.40 -29.88 -7.59
N ASN A 21 -6.17 -30.97 -6.85
CA ASN A 21 -5.32 -30.96 -5.67
C ASN A 21 -3.85 -30.66 -6.02
N SER A 22 -3.36 -31.15 -7.17
CA SER A 22 -2.01 -30.84 -7.65
C SER A 22 -1.86 -29.34 -7.94
N LYS A 23 -2.81 -28.76 -8.70
CA LYS A 23 -2.82 -27.33 -9.02
C LYS A 23 -2.96 -26.46 -7.77
N LEU A 24 -3.75 -26.90 -6.80
CA LEU A 24 -3.89 -26.22 -5.52
C LEU A 24 -2.59 -26.25 -4.72
N GLY A 25 -1.89 -27.39 -4.71
CA GLY A 25 -0.58 -27.53 -4.07
C GLY A 25 0.47 -26.60 -4.69
N GLU A 26 0.55 -26.57 -6.03
CA GLU A 26 1.46 -25.67 -6.76
C GLU A 26 1.12 -24.19 -6.52
N ALA A 27 -0.17 -23.82 -6.50
CA ALA A 27 -0.58 -22.45 -6.22
C ALA A 27 -0.23 -22.00 -4.78
N LEU A 28 -0.38 -22.91 -3.80
CA LEU A 28 0.00 -22.65 -2.41
C LEU A 28 1.52 -22.57 -2.23
N GLU A 29 2.29 -23.43 -2.92
CA GLU A 29 3.76 -23.34 -2.93
C GLU A 29 4.25 -22.07 -3.60
N ASN A 30 3.66 -21.67 -4.73
CA ASN A 30 4.00 -20.42 -5.41
C ASN A 30 3.66 -19.21 -4.56
N GLN A 31 2.49 -19.17 -3.89
CA GLN A 31 2.17 -18.13 -2.92
C GLN A 31 3.16 -18.11 -1.73
N ALA A 32 3.58 -19.28 -1.24
CA ALA A 32 4.56 -19.39 -0.16
C ALA A 32 5.97 -18.95 -0.60
N GLN A 33 6.35 -19.19 -1.86
CA GLN A 33 7.63 -18.76 -2.44
C GLN A 33 7.65 -17.26 -2.77
N GLU A 34 6.55 -16.71 -3.30
CA GLU A 34 6.40 -15.27 -3.53
C GLU A 34 6.47 -14.48 -2.21
N SER A 35 5.88 -15.03 -1.13
CA SER A 35 5.98 -14.46 0.21
C SER A 35 7.35 -14.70 0.89
N GLN A 36 8.23 -15.53 0.32
CA GLN A 36 9.62 -15.69 0.76
C GLN A 36 10.62 -14.73 0.08
N MET A 37 10.18 -13.78 -0.76
CA MET A 37 11.12 -13.01 -1.59
C MET A 37 11.68 -11.74 -0.92
N ARG A 38 13.02 -11.77 -0.75
CA ARG A 38 13.97 -10.71 -0.33
C ARG A 38 13.93 -10.26 1.14
N LYS A 39 14.28 -11.14 2.07
CA LYS A 39 14.73 -10.68 3.40
C LYS A 39 15.93 -9.73 3.23
N PHE A 40 15.88 -8.58 3.90
CA PHE A 40 17.05 -7.70 4.01
C PHE A 40 18.22 -8.51 4.58
N ASP A 41 19.37 -8.46 3.89
CA ASP A 41 20.62 -9.02 4.40
C ASP A 41 21.09 -8.15 5.57
N THR A 42 20.76 -8.56 6.80
CA THR A 42 21.06 -7.83 8.02
C THR A 42 22.56 -7.79 8.35
N GLU A 43 23.39 -8.60 7.69
CA GLU A 43 24.83 -8.67 7.98
C GLU A 43 25.58 -7.39 7.55
N ASN A 44 25.01 -6.61 6.63
CA ASN A 44 25.62 -5.40 6.08
C ASN A 44 25.02 -4.08 6.63
N TYR A 45 24.21 -4.15 7.69
CA TYR A 45 23.55 -2.98 8.25
C TYR A 45 23.95 -2.70 9.69
N HIS A 46 24.10 -1.41 10.03
CA HIS A 46 24.49 -0.96 11.37
C HIS A 46 23.29 -0.57 12.27
N GLY A 47 22.05 -0.86 11.84
CA GLY A 47 20.82 -0.52 12.56
C GLY A 47 20.25 -1.66 13.41
N HIS A 48 19.21 -1.36 14.20
CA HIS A 48 18.51 -2.38 14.99
C HIS A 48 17.85 -3.42 14.07
N PRO A 49 18.07 -4.75 14.24
CA PRO A 49 17.56 -5.78 13.33
C PRO A 49 16.05 -5.69 13.07
N LYS A 50 15.27 -5.39 14.13
CA LYS A 50 13.83 -5.19 14.03
C LYS A 50 13.40 -4.09 13.04
N PHE A 51 14.22 -3.07 12.83
CA PHE A 51 13.93 -2.03 11.85
C PHE A 51 13.85 -2.61 10.44
N TYR A 52 14.80 -3.48 10.07
CA TYR A 52 14.82 -4.13 8.76
C TYR A 52 13.69 -5.15 8.59
N GLU A 53 13.29 -5.83 9.67
CA GLU A 53 12.06 -6.64 9.65
C GLU A 53 10.82 -5.79 9.39
N LEU A 54 10.72 -4.61 9.99
CA LEU A 54 9.61 -3.68 9.75
C LEU A 54 9.63 -3.14 8.32
N LEU A 55 10.81 -2.84 7.75
CA LEU A 55 10.91 -2.48 6.33
C LEU A 55 10.37 -3.58 5.41
N GLN A 56 10.69 -4.85 5.72
CA GLN A 56 10.15 -5.97 4.96
C GLN A 56 8.63 -6.03 5.06
N GLN A 57 8.11 -5.99 6.30
CA GLN A 57 6.66 -6.01 6.54
C GLN A 57 5.96 -4.85 5.84
N MET A 58 6.61 -3.68 5.75
CA MET A 58 6.08 -2.51 5.06
C MET A 58 5.99 -2.74 3.55
N ALA A 59 7.02 -3.35 2.94
CA ALA A 59 7.01 -3.71 1.53
C ALA A 59 5.89 -4.72 1.24
N ASP A 60 5.74 -5.75 2.06
CA ASP A 60 4.69 -6.76 1.92
C ASP A 60 3.30 -6.15 2.12
N LEU A 61 3.13 -5.26 3.11
CA LEU A 61 1.89 -4.53 3.37
C LEU A 61 1.51 -3.66 2.17
N HIS A 62 2.46 -2.91 1.62
CA HIS A 62 2.23 -2.09 0.44
C HIS A 62 1.83 -2.95 -0.76
N GLY A 63 2.57 -4.03 -1.04
CA GLY A 63 2.27 -4.95 -2.13
C GLY A 63 0.86 -5.55 -2.04
N ARG A 64 0.48 -6.07 -0.85
CA ARG A 64 -0.87 -6.61 -0.62
C ARG A 64 -1.96 -5.57 -0.83
N LYS A 65 -1.79 -4.37 -0.29
CA LYS A 65 -2.78 -3.29 -0.45
C LYS A 65 -2.92 -2.84 -1.89
N ASN A 66 -1.80 -2.83 -2.63
CA ASN A 66 -1.79 -2.36 -4.01
C ASN A 66 -2.36 -3.39 -4.99
N HIS A 67 -2.37 -4.67 -4.63
CA HIS A 67 -2.99 -5.73 -5.43
C HIS A 67 -4.48 -5.45 -5.72
N ASP A 68 -5.20 -4.89 -4.75
CA ASP A 68 -6.62 -4.53 -4.90
C ASP A 68 -6.84 -3.32 -5.85
N TYR A 69 -5.77 -2.58 -6.18
CA TYR A 69 -5.77 -1.43 -7.08
C TYR A 69 -4.96 -1.69 -8.36
N ALA A 70 -4.74 -2.97 -8.72
CA ALA A 70 -3.95 -3.39 -9.88
C ALA A 70 -4.62 -3.00 -11.21
N GLY A 71 -4.49 -1.73 -11.58
CA GLY A 71 -4.66 -1.20 -12.93
C GLY A 71 -3.31 -0.81 -13.54
N ASP A 72 -3.34 -0.09 -14.66
CA ASP A 72 -2.13 0.34 -15.37
C ASP A 72 -1.27 1.33 -14.57
N ASP A 73 -1.90 2.17 -13.73
CA ASP A 73 -1.21 3.07 -12.80
C ASP A 73 -1.41 2.59 -11.34
N PRO A 74 -0.33 2.12 -10.66
CA PRO A 74 -0.40 1.67 -9.27
C PRO A 74 -0.72 2.80 -8.28
N LEU A 75 -0.68 4.07 -8.68
CA LEU A 75 -0.99 5.23 -7.85
C LEU A 75 -2.32 5.90 -8.22
N SER A 76 -3.09 5.32 -9.14
CA SER A 76 -4.34 5.90 -9.67
C SER A 76 -5.33 6.31 -8.57
N ASN A 77 -5.50 5.48 -7.53
CA ASN A 77 -6.37 5.77 -6.39
C ASN A 77 -5.89 6.96 -5.53
N LEU A 78 -4.59 7.25 -5.53
CA LEU A 78 -4.00 8.41 -4.83
C LEU A 78 -4.13 9.68 -5.67
N ARG A 79 -4.22 9.54 -6.99
CA ARG A 79 -4.41 10.67 -7.94
C ARG A 79 -5.85 11.14 -8.05
N ALA A 80 -6.81 10.43 -7.49
CA ALA A 80 -8.22 10.84 -7.51
C ALA A 80 -8.45 12.28 -6.97
N SER A 81 -7.59 12.80 -6.09
CA SER A 81 -7.71 14.19 -5.62
C SER A 81 -7.43 15.22 -6.74
N GLU A 82 -6.69 14.84 -7.77
CA GLU A 82 -6.37 15.72 -8.91
C GLU A 82 -7.61 16.06 -9.73
N GLU A 83 -8.61 15.18 -9.76
CA GLU A 83 -9.91 15.41 -10.43
C GLU A 83 -10.64 16.64 -9.87
N ILE A 84 -10.37 17.00 -8.61
CA ILE A 84 -10.93 18.18 -7.94
C ILE A 84 -9.89 19.30 -7.77
N GLY A 85 -8.78 19.24 -8.49
CA GLY A 85 -7.74 20.28 -8.50
C GLY A 85 -6.79 20.24 -7.30
N ILE A 86 -6.74 19.14 -6.55
CA ILE A 86 -5.79 18.96 -5.44
C ILE A 86 -4.65 18.04 -5.90
N PRO A 87 -3.40 18.53 -5.96
CA PRO A 87 -2.24 17.69 -6.28
C PRO A 87 -2.18 16.42 -5.41
N ALA A 88 -1.89 15.27 -6.01
CA ALA A 88 -2.01 13.99 -5.34
C ALA A 88 -1.17 13.87 -4.06
N TRP A 89 0.05 14.45 -4.04
CA TRP A 89 0.89 14.48 -2.83
C TRP A 89 0.21 15.21 -1.67
N LYS A 90 -0.55 16.29 -1.94
CA LYS A 90 -1.37 16.98 -0.92
C LYS A 90 -2.56 16.13 -0.48
N GLY A 91 -3.17 15.40 -1.41
CA GLY A 91 -4.19 14.39 -1.10
C GLY A 91 -3.69 13.33 -0.12
N ILE A 92 -2.44 12.88 -0.28
CA ILE A 92 -1.81 11.95 0.68
C ILE A 92 -1.64 12.58 2.07
N LEU A 93 -1.26 13.86 2.17
CA LEU A 93 -1.16 14.53 3.48
C LEU A 93 -2.48 14.49 4.26
N VAL A 94 -3.62 14.63 3.58
CA VAL A 94 -4.94 14.48 4.22
C VAL A 94 -5.12 13.06 4.76
N ARG A 95 -4.78 12.03 3.98
CA ARG A 95 -4.89 10.62 4.40
C ARG A 95 -3.97 10.30 5.59
N LEU A 96 -2.76 10.87 5.61
CA LEU A 96 -1.84 10.80 6.75
C LEU A 96 -2.46 11.44 7.99
N MET A 97 -3.09 12.62 7.86
CA MET A 97 -3.74 13.30 8.97
C MET A 97 -4.91 12.48 9.56
N ASP A 98 -5.70 11.81 8.72
CA ASP A 98 -6.80 10.95 9.19
C ASP A 98 -6.27 9.80 10.06
N LYS A 99 -5.20 9.14 9.60
CA LYS A 99 -4.54 8.08 10.36
C LYS A 99 -3.85 8.61 11.61
N TRP A 100 -3.21 9.78 11.54
CA TRP A 100 -2.64 10.44 12.71
C TRP A 100 -3.68 10.81 13.77
N SER A 101 -4.88 11.22 13.33
CA SER A 101 -6.00 11.48 14.24
C SER A 101 -6.37 10.25 15.07
N ARG A 102 -6.38 9.07 14.44
CA ARG A 102 -6.61 7.78 15.14
C ARG A 102 -5.51 7.48 16.15
N LEU A 103 -4.25 7.71 15.79
CA LEU A 103 -3.11 7.55 16.70
C LEU A 103 -3.22 8.48 17.92
N LYS A 104 -3.61 9.75 17.72
CA LYS A 104 -3.85 10.69 18.81
C LYS A 104 -4.97 10.22 19.74
N ASN A 105 -6.07 9.72 19.16
CA ASN A 105 -7.19 9.19 19.95
C ASN A 105 -6.76 7.99 20.79
N PHE A 106 -6.02 7.05 20.21
CA PHE A 106 -5.46 5.91 20.93
C PHE A 106 -4.50 6.38 22.03
N ALA A 107 -3.57 7.30 21.74
CA ALA A 107 -2.63 7.82 22.73
C ALA A 107 -3.33 8.47 23.94
N ARG A 108 -4.50 9.08 23.72
CA ARG A 108 -5.32 9.69 24.79
C ARG A 108 -6.15 8.69 25.58
N THR A 109 -6.66 7.64 24.95
CA THR A 109 -7.71 6.78 25.53
C THR A 109 -7.26 5.35 25.81
N GLY A 110 -6.16 4.90 25.21
CA GLY A 110 -5.69 3.51 25.20
C GLY A 110 -6.56 2.56 24.36
N ILE A 111 -7.54 3.07 23.62
CA ILE A 111 -8.55 2.27 22.91
C ILE A 111 -8.61 2.68 21.44
N PHE A 112 -8.63 1.70 20.53
CA PHE A 112 -9.04 1.92 19.15
C PHE A 112 -10.55 1.79 19.04
N GLU A 113 -11.20 2.77 18.41
CA GLU A 113 -12.63 2.71 18.09
C GLU A 113 -12.91 1.70 16.98
N VAL A 114 -11.94 1.49 16.09
CA VAL A 114 -11.97 0.48 15.01
C VAL A 114 -11.31 -0.80 15.53
N LYS A 115 -12.10 -1.87 15.64
CA LYS A 115 -11.64 -3.13 16.26
C LYS A 115 -10.59 -3.90 15.45
N ASP A 116 -10.55 -3.66 14.14
CA ASP A 116 -9.72 -4.42 13.20
C ASP A 116 -8.39 -3.72 12.84
N GLU A 117 -8.06 -2.59 13.50
CA GLU A 117 -6.79 -1.88 13.29
C GLU A 117 -5.99 -1.80 14.60
N SER A 118 -4.71 -2.16 14.56
CA SER A 118 -3.80 -1.99 15.70
C SER A 118 -2.97 -0.69 15.60
N LEU A 119 -2.31 -0.32 16.71
CA LEU A 119 -1.35 0.80 16.74
C LEU A 119 -0.24 0.62 15.71
N ILE A 120 0.27 -0.60 15.61
CA ILE A 120 1.36 -0.93 14.69
C ILE A 120 0.87 -0.81 13.25
N ASP A 121 -0.34 -1.29 12.93
CA ASP A 121 -0.90 -1.17 11.58
C ASP A 121 -1.07 0.29 11.17
N ALA A 122 -1.58 1.14 12.07
CA ALA A 122 -1.75 2.56 11.80
C ALA A 122 -0.40 3.30 11.60
N LEU A 123 0.64 2.92 12.34
CA LEU A 123 1.99 3.45 12.15
C LEU A 123 2.61 2.97 10.83
N MET A 124 2.43 1.69 10.50
CA MET A 124 2.90 1.10 9.24
C MET A 124 2.21 1.73 8.03
N ASP A 125 0.91 2.01 8.12
CA ASP A 125 0.17 2.76 7.10
C ASP A 125 0.78 4.13 6.87
N ASN A 126 1.06 4.88 7.94
CA ASN A 126 1.69 6.18 7.83
C ASN A 126 3.09 6.11 7.20
N ALA A 127 3.87 5.07 7.49
CA ALA A 127 5.17 4.85 6.87
C ALA A 127 5.02 4.62 5.35
N VAL A 128 4.08 3.75 4.93
CA VAL A 128 3.77 3.51 3.52
C VAL A 128 3.32 4.80 2.82
N TYR A 129 2.35 5.53 3.40
CA TYR A 129 1.86 6.79 2.81
C TYR A 129 2.95 7.85 2.74
N SER A 130 3.90 7.89 3.69
CA SER A 130 5.01 8.82 3.63
C SER A 130 5.91 8.56 2.42
N LEU A 131 6.19 7.29 2.10
CA LEU A 131 6.95 6.93 0.89
C LEU A 131 6.18 7.24 -0.40
N LEU A 132 4.88 6.94 -0.44
CA LEU A 132 4.02 7.28 -1.58
C LEU A 132 3.93 8.79 -1.79
N CYS A 133 3.93 9.57 -0.70
CA CYS A 133 3.96 11.03 -0.75
C CYS A 133 5.26 11.54 -1.39
N ILE A 134 6.40 10.93 -1.07
CA ILE A 134 7.69 11.28 -1.67
C ILE A 134 7.62 11.07 -3.18
N ILE A 135 7.16 9.90 -3.63
CA ILE A 135 7.04 9.57 -5.06
C ILE A 135 6.19 10.61 -5.79
N LEU A 136 4.98 10.88 -5.30
CA LEU A 136 4.06 11.84 -5.93
C LEU A 136 4.56 13.28 -5.87
N PHE A 137 5.32 13.64 -4.83
CA PHE A 137 5.93 14.96 -4.72
C PHE A 137 7.09 15.14 -5.70
N GLU A 138 7.91 14.11 -5.88
CA GLU A 138 9.01 14.10 -6.86
C GLU A 138 8.47 14.20 -8.29
N GLU A 139 7.45 13.41 -8.65
CA GLU A 139 6.77 13.53 -9.94
C GLU A 139 6.19 14.93 -10.18
N GLU A 140 5.59 15.54 -9.16
CA GLU A 140 5.05 16.90 -9.26
C GLU A 140 6.17 17.94 -9.46
N LYS A 141 7.30 17.76 -8.79
CA LYS A 141 8.47 18.62 -8.94
C LYS A 141 9.08 18.53 -10.33
N GLU A 142 9.10 17.35 -10.96
CA GLU A 142 9.62 17.15 -12.32
C GLU A 142 8.79 17.88 -13.39
N LYS A 143 7.50 18.18 -13.11
CA LYS A 143 6.66 18.99 -14.01
C LYS A 143 7.01 20.49 -13.96
N LEU A 144 7.84 20.91 -13.01
CA LEU A 144 8.12 22.32 -12.74
C LEU A 144 9.54 22.71 -13.16
N PRO A 145 9.78 24.00 -13.49
CA PRO A 145 11.13 24.49 -13.73
C PRO A 145 12.04 24.32 -12.50
N ASP A 146 13.35 24.22 -12.73
CA ASP A 146 14.36 24.12 -11.67
C ASP A 146 14.21 25.24 -10.63
N GLY A 147 14.17 24.85 -9.35
CA GLY A 147 14.05 25.78 -8.22
C GLY A 147 12.62 26.17 -7.85
N VAL A 148 11.60 25.70 -8.59
CA VAL A 148 10.20 25.92 -8.23
C VAL A 148 9.73 24.82 -7.27
N ILE A 149 9.19 25.23 -6.12
CA ILE A 149 8.58 24.30 -5.15
C ILE A 149 7.17 23.95 -5.64
N PRO A 150 6.74 22.66 -5.57
CA PRO A 150 5.38 22.17 -5.90
C PRO A 150 4.16 22.79 -5.19
N ASP A 151 4.28 24.00 -4.65
CA ASP A 151 3.25 24.75 -3.95
C ASP A 151 3.15 26.23 -4.41
N SER A 152 3.89 26.61 -5.46
CA SER A 152 3.93 28.00 -5.94
C SER A 152 2.58 28.53 -6.46
N THR A 153 1.58 27.67 -6.64
CA THR A 153 0.22 28.07 -7.03
C THR A 153 -0.61 28.67 -5.90
N LEU A 154 -0.14 28.65 -4.64
CA LEU A 154 -0.80 29.41 -3.56
C LEU A 154 -0.28 30.83 -3.36
N VAL A 155 0.85 31.24 -3.97
CA VAL A 155 1.19 32.67 -4.16
C VAL A 155 2.11 32.87 -5.38
N PRO A 156 1.61 33.57 -6.42
CA PRO A 156 2.17 34.87 -6.73
C PRO A 156 1.07 35.92 -6.70
N MET A 157 0.78 36.46 -5.52
CA MET A 157 -0.07 37.66 -5.43
C MET A 157 0.80 38.84 -5.84
N SER A 158 0.74 39.23 -7.10
CA SER A 158 0.89 40.62 -7.53
C SER A 158 -0.14 41.57 -6.84
N ASN A 159 -0.76 41.17 -5.72
CA ASN A 159 -2.03 41.65 -5.17
C ASN A 159 -2.09 41.68 -3.63
N PHE A 160 -0.97 41.71 -2.89
CA PHE A 160 -1.05 42.30 -1.55
C PHE A 160 -0.94 43.82 -1.72
N GLU A 161 -2.08 44.48 -1.97
CA GLU A 161 -2.18 45.91 -1.68
C GLU A 161 -1.76 46.10 -0.22
N GLU A 162 -0.79 46.99 0.02
CA GLU A 162 -0.43 47.37 1.39
C GLU A 162 -1.70 47.77 2.15
N PRO A 163 -1.93 47.24 3.38
CA PRO A 163 -2.95 47.84 4.21
C PRO A 163 -2.47 49.26 4.54
N ARG A 164 -3.10 50.25 3.89
CA ARG A 164 -2.97 51.67 4.20
C ARG A 164 -2.95 51.85 5.72
N LYS A 165 -1.85 52.39 6.24
CA LYS A 165 -1.79 53.06 7.53
C LYS A 165 -1.13 54.41 7.33
#